data_AF-A0A2S8UA23-F1
#
_entry.id   AF-A0A2S8UA23-F1
#
_cell.length_a   1.000
_cell.length_b   1.000
_cell.length_c   1.000
_cell.angle_alpha   90.00
_cell.angle_beta   90.00
_cell.angle_gamma   90.00
#
_symmetry.space_group_name_H-M   'P 1'
#
loop_
_entity.id
_entity.type
_entity.pdbx_description
1 polymer ?
#
loop_
_entity_poly.entity_id
_entity_poly.type
_entity_poly.pdbx_seq_one_letter_code
_entity_poly.pdbx_strand_id
1 'polypeptide(L)'
;MTNFNTELVKALAHGDAEAHEQIKNLPLIMRMALGTAVDQLRRDENIVPMNSGFSVYEQKKVTEEDQDELGKNLATLLQRQKDAEALKEKIRQEHLEKEIKVKVERARAGLAMADRR
;
A
#
# COMPACT_ATOMS: atom_id res chain seq x y z
N MET A 1 24.36 8.09 25.06
CA MET A 1 22.99 8.55 25.25
C MET A 1 23.02 10.06 25.37
N THR A 2 22.62 10.78 24.33
CA THR A 2 22.45 12.23 24.39
C THR A 2 21.23 12.53 25.28
N ASN A 3 21.47 13.07 26.48
CA ASN A 3 20.42 13.43 27.42
C ASN A 3 19.70 14.67 26.90
N PHE A 4 18.75 14.47 26.00
CA PHE A 4 17.82 15.53 25.59
C PHE A 4 16.85 15.80 26.74
N ASN A 5 16.45 17.06 26.90
CA ASN A 5 15.44 17.43 27.89
C ASN A 5 14.15 16.64 27.60
N THR A 6 13.74 15.80 28.55
CA THR A 6 12.59 14.90 28.42
C THR A 6 11.29 15.65 28.18
N GLU A 7 11.18 16.89 28.67
CA GLU A 7 10.01 17.74 28.45
C GLU A 7 9.89 18.19 26.99
N LEU A 8 11.02 18.51 26.34
CA LEU A 8 11.02 18.86 24.92
C LEU A 8 10.66 17.65 24.05
N VAL A 9 11.18 16.46 24.39
CA VAL A 9 10.85 15.22 23.66
C VAL A 9 9.36 14.88 23.80
N LYS A 10 8.78 15.07 24.99
CA LYS A 10 7.33 14.89 25.20
C LYS A 10 6.51 15.94 24.44
N ALA A 11 6.86 17.22 24.51
CA ALA A 11 6.17 18.28 23.77
C ALA A 11 6.19 18.02 22.26
N LEU A 12 7.32 17.55 21.72
CA LEU A 12 7.44 17.13 20.32
C LEU A 12 6.63 15.88 19.99
N ALA A 13 6.62 14.90 20.89
CA ALA A 13 5.81 13.69 20.72
C ALA A 13 4.32 14.04 20.62
N HIS A 14 3.87 15.02 21.42
CA HIS A 14 2.51 15.56 21.39
C HIS A 14 2.23 16.53 20.22
N GLY A 15 3.26 16.98 19.49
CA GLY A 15 3.10 17.84 18.31
C GLY A 15 3.01 19.33 18.64
N ASP A 16 3.66 19.80 19.70
CA ASP A 16 3.71 21.23 20.03
C ASP A 16 4.47 22.02 18.94
N ALA A 17 3.82 23.03 18.37
CA ALA A 17 4.35 23.86 17.30
C ALA A 17 5.55 24.71 17.77
N GLU A 18 5.56 25.14 19.03
CA GLU A 18 6.67 25.92 19.60
C GLU A 18 7.94 25.07 19.73
N ALA A 19 7.79 23.80 20.09
CA ALA A 19 8.90 22.85 20.19
C ALA A 19 9.51 22.54 18.80
N HIS A 20 8.68 22.48 17.75
CA HIS A 20 9.16 22.27 16.38
C HIS A 20 9.98 23.45 15.85
N GLU A 21 9.59 24.70 16.16
CA GLU A 21 10.36 25.88 15.77
C GLU A 21 11.73 25.95 16.47
N GLN A 22 11.80 25.55 17.74
CA GLN A 22 13.06 25.54 18.49
C GLN A 22 14.10 24.56 17.91
N ILE A 23 13.64 23.48 17.27
CA ILE A 23 14.52 22.45 16.69
C ILE A 23 15.07 22.83 15.32
N LYS A 24 14.41 23.75 14.60
CA LYS A 24 14.89 24.19 13.27
C LYS A 24 16.28 24.82 13.33
N ASN A 25 16.59 25.49 14.44
CA ASN A 25 17.89 26.13 14.68
C ASN A 25 19.00 25.16 15.10
N LEU A 26 18.69 23.89 15.38
CA LEU A 26 19.68 22.90 15.79
C LEU A 26 20.45 22.30 14.59
N PRO A 27 21.71 21.89 14.79
CA PRO A 27 22.46 21.12 13.79
C PRO A 27 21.71 19.85 13.36
N LEU A 28 21.82 19.50 12.07
CA LEU A 28 21.07 18.38 11.46
C LEU A 28 21.20 17.07 12.26
N ILE A 29 22.40 16.76 12.74
CA ILE A 29 22.69 15.56 13.52
C ILE A 29 21.86 15.52 14.81
N MET A 30 21.70 16.67 15.49
CA MET A 30 20.88 16.76 16.69
C MET A 30 19.39 16.64 16.38
N ARG A 31 18.92 17.18 15.25
CA ARG A 31 17.52 17.02 14.81
C ARG A 31 17.18 15.56 14.54
N MET A 32 18.07 14.84 13.88
CA MET A 32 17.88 13.41 13.61
C MET A 32 17.85 12.61 14.91
N ALA A 33 18.78 12.87 15.84
CA ALA A 33 18.80 12.21 17.14
C ALA A 33 17.52 12.49 17.96
N LEU A 34 17.04 13.74 17.97
CA LEU A 34 15.77 14.11 18.59
C LEU A 34 14.58 13.42 17.93
N GLY A 35 14.54 13.36 16.59
CA GLY A 35 13.49 12.64 15.85
C GLY A 35 13.41 11.16 16.25
N THR A 36 14.57 10.48 16.35
CA THR A 36 14.59 9.07 16.78
C THR A 36 14.10 8.87 18.22
N ALA A 37 14.41 9.81 19.13
CA ALA A 37 13.95 9.75 20.51
C ALA A 37 12.44 10.02 20.63
N VAL A 38 11.92 10.96 19.85
CA VAL A 38 10.47 11.25 19.76
C VAL A 38 9.70 10.06 19.19
N ASP A 39 10.24 9.41 18.15
CA ASP A 39 9.62 8.22 17.55
C ASP A 39 9.60 7.01 18.49
N GLN A 40 10.66 6.82 19.28
CA GLN A 40 10.67 5.80 20.34
C GLN A 40 9.60 6.10 21.40
N LEU A 41 9.53 7.34 21.87
CA LEU A 41 8.56 7.74 22.90
C LEU A 41 7.11 7.63 22.41
N ARG A 42 6.84 7.96 21.14
CA ARG A 42 5.52 7.73 20.52
C ARG A 42 5.12 6.27 20.46
N ARG A 43 6.06 5.36 20.23
CA ARG A 43 5.81 3.91 20.23
C ARG A 43 5.60 3.36 21.62
N ASP A 44 6.39 3.81 22.59
CA ASP A 44 6.37 3.32 23.96
C ASP A 44 5.14 3.82 24.74
N GLU A 45 4.77 5.10 24.56
CA GLU A 45 3.64 5.73 25.26
C GLU A 45 2.34 5.79 24.42
N ASN A 46 2.34 5.22 23.20
CA ASN A 46 1.21 5.24 22.24
C ASN A 46 0.60 6.64 22.04
N ILE A 47 1.45 7.66 21.96
CA ILE A 47 1.03 9.07 21.86
C ILE A 47 0.61 9.36 20.42
N VAL A 48 -0.65 9.74 20.24
CA VAL A 48 -1.15 10.37 19.00
C VAL A 48 -0.94 11.89 19.12
N PRO A 49 -0.12 12.52 18.26
CA PRO A 49 0.13 13.96 18.32
C PRO A 49 -1.16 14.75 18.12
N MET A 50 -1.40 15.75 18.98
CA MET A 50 -2.64 16.54 18.99
C MET A 50 -2.69 17.62 17.91
N ASN A 51 -1.55 18.08 17.39
CA ASN A 51 -1.55 19.15 16.38
C ASN A 51 -0.31 19.13 15.47
N SER A 52 -0.23 18.18 14.55
CA SER A 52 0.83 18.19 13.52
C SER A 52 0.33 18.88 12.25
N GLY A 53 0.68 20.15 12.05
CA GLY A 53 0.48 20.88 10.80
C GLY A 53 1.22 20.33 9.57
N PHE A 54 1.79 19.12 9.67
CA PHE A 54 2.24 18.30 8.55
C PHE A 54 2.21 16.83 9.01
N SER A 55 1.06 16.19 8.89
CA SER A 55 0.95 14.74 9.03
C SER A 55 0.92 14.10 7.65
N VAL A 56 2.00 13.38 7.32
CA VAL A 56 1.98 12.37 6.25
C VAL A 56 0.96 11.24 6.58
N TYR A 57 0.43 11.24 7.80
CA TYR A 57 -0.56 10.31 8.35
C TYR A 57 -1.86 11.00 8.80
N GLU A 58 -2.25 12.16 8.26
CA GLU A 58 -3.63 12.64 8.40
C GLU A 58 -4.53 11.71 7.60
N GLN A 59 -4.97 10.63 8.24
CA GLN A 59 -6.20 9.98 7.81
C GLN A 59 -7.31 10.96 8.14
N LYS A 60 -7.70 11.78 7.14
CA LYS A 60 -8.96 12.51 7.17
C LYS A 60 -10.03 11.55 7.69
N LYS A 61 -10.77 11.96 8.72
CA LYS A 61 -11.91 11.18 9.19
C LYS A 61 -12.86 11.03 8.00
N VAL A 62 -12.88 9.84 7.43
CA VAL A 62 -13.69 9.44 6.28
C VAL A 62 -15.14 9.74 6.65
N THR A 63 -15.78 10.68 5.96
CA THR A 63 -17.23 10.93 6.12
C THR A 63 -18.01 9.75 5.53
N GLU A 64 -19.28 9.58 5.91
CA GLU A 64 -20.12 8.49 5.36
C GLU A 64 -20.18 8.52 3.82
N GLU A 65 -20.12 9.71 3.23
CA GLU A 65 -20.05 9.92 1.78
C GLU A 65 -18.79 9.31 1.14
N ASP A 66 -17.63 9.41 1.79
CA ASP A 66 -16.38 8.80 1.32
C ASP A 66 -16.45 7.26 1.39
N GLN A 67 -17.21 6.69 2.33
CA GLN A 67 -17.40 5.24 2.44
C GLN A 67 -18.25 4.69 1.28
N ASP A 68 -19.28 5.42 0.88
CA ASP A 68 -20.11 5.08 -0.27
C ASP A 68 -19.33 5.14 -1.59
N GLU A 69 -18.46 6.15 -1.74
CA GLU A 69 -17.56 6.25 -2.90
C GLU A 69 -16.55 5.10 -2.94
N LEU A 70 -15.96 4.74 -1.80
CA LEU A 70 -15.08 3.58 -1.67
C LEU A 70 -15.82 2.28 -2.04
N GLY A 71 -17.08 2.12 -1.61
CA GLY A 71 -17.93 0.99 -1.97
C GLY A 71 -18.17 0.86 -3.48
N LYS A 72 -18.48 1.98 -4.15
CA LYS A 72 -18.66 2.03 -5.61
C LYS A 72 -17.36 1.71 -6.36
N ASN A 73 -16.24 2.24 -5.88
CA ASN A 73 -14.93 1.98 -6.48
C ASN A 73 -14.51 0.51 -6.33
N LEU A 74 -14.79 -0.11 -5.16
CA LEU A 74 -14.55 -1.53 -4.96
C LEU A 74 -15.41 -2.40 -5.89
N ALA A 75 -16.71 -2.08 -6.02
CA ALA A 75 -17.63 -2.81 -6.88
C ALA A 75 -17.21 -2.76 -8.36
N THR A 76 -16.77 -1.60 -8.85
CA THR A 76 -16.28 -1.45 -10.23
C THR A 76 -14.97 -2.20 -10.47
N LEU A 77 -14.05 -2.23 -9.50
CA LEU A 77 -12.83 -3.03 -9.58
C LEU A 77 -13.15 -4.53 -9.65
N LEU A 78 -14.06 -5.02 -8.80
CA LEU A 78 -14.47 -6.43 -8.80
C LEU A 78 -15.13 -6.84 -10.12
N GLN A 79 -15.97 -5.98 -10.71
CA GLN A 79 -16.54 -6.25 -12.03
C GLN A 79 -15.46 -6.37 -13.10
N ARG A 80 -14.51 -5.43 -13.15
CA ARG A 80 -13.39 -5.48 -14.11
C ARG A 80 -12.53 -6.73 -13.94
N GLN A 81 -12.31 -7.19 -12.71
CA GLN A 81 -11.58 -8.43 -12.45
C GLN A 81 -12.32 -9.65 -13.00
N LYS A 82 -13.63 -9.75 -12.74
CA LYS A 82 -14.47 -10.84 -13.28
C LYS A 82 -14.48 -10.86 -14.81
N ASP A 83 -14.59 -9.70 -15.45
CA ASP A 83 -14.55 -9.60 -16.91
C ASP A 83 -13.19 -10.04 -17.47
N ALA A 84 -12.09 -9.66 -16.81
CA ALA A 84 -10.76 -10.08 -17.20
C ALA A 84 -10.54 -11.60 -17.02
N GLU A 85 -11.09 -12.19 -15.95
CA GLU A 85 -11.06 -13.64 -15.73
C GLU A 85 -11.88 -14.39 -16.78
N ALA A 86 -13.10 -13.92 -17.09
CA ALA A 86 -13.94 -14.51 -18.12
C ALA A 86 -13.27 -14.46 -19.51
N LEU A 87 -12.57 -13.37 -19.84
CA LEU A 87 -11.77 -13.28 -21.06
C LEU A 87 -10.61 -14.28 -21.07
N LYS A 88 -9.90 -14.44 -19.96
CA LYS A 88 -8.82 -15.43 -19.85
C LYS A 88 -9.34 -16.86 -20.00
N GLU A 89 -10.49 -17.17 -19.43
CA GLU A 89 -11.11 -18.49 -19.56
C GLU A 89 -11.52 -18.78 -21.01
N LYS A 90 -12.14 -17.81 -21.69
CA LYS A 90 -12.47 -17.93 -23.12
C LYS A 90 -11.22 -18.18 -23.97
N ILE A 91 -10.14 -17.42 -23.75
CA ILE A 91 -8.88 -17.60 -24.47
C ILE A 91 -8.30 -18.99 -24.22
N ARG A 92 -8.35 -19.50 -22.98
CA ARG A 92 -7.90 -20.86 -22.65
C ARG A 92 -8.73 -21.92 -23.36
N GLN A 93 -10.06 -21.79 -23.37
CA GLN A 93 -10.96 -22.72 -24.06
C GLN A 93 -10.69 -22.73 -25.57
N GLU A 94 -10.62 -21.56 -26.19
CA GLU A 94 -10.31 -21.44 -27.63
C GLU A 94 -8.94 -22.03 -27.98
N HIS A 95 -7.93 -21.84 -27.12
CA HIS A 95 -6.61 -22.42 -27.32
C HIS A 95 -6.65 -23.95 -27.24
N LEU A 96 -7.32 -24.50 -26.23
CA LEU A 96 -7.52 -25.94 -26.09
C LEU A 96 -8.28 -26.53 -27.28
N GLU A 97 -9.34 -25.87 -27.76
CA GLU A 97 -10.07 -26.30 -28.94
C GLU A 97 -9.20 -26.31 -30.20
N LYS A 98 -8.37 -25.28 -30.40
CA LYS A 98 -7.42 -25.23 -31.51
C LYS A 98 -6.39 -26.34 -31.42
N GLU A 99 -5.82 -26.59 -30.24
CA GLU A 99 -4.89 -27.70 -30.04
C GLU A 99 -5.52 -29.07 -30.29
N ILE A 100 -6.76 -29.27 -29.83
CA ILE A 100 -7.52 -30.52 -30.07
C ILE A 100 -7.79 -30.68 -31.56
N LYS A 101 -8.25 -29.63 -32.27
CA LYS A 101 -8.48 -29.68 -33.72
C LYS A 101 -7.21 -30.05 -34.47
N VAL A 102 -6.09 -29.40 -34.17
CA VAL A 102 -4.78 -29.72 -34.78
C VAL A 102 -4.36 -31.16 -34.48
N LYS A 103 -4.54 -31.64 -33.24
CA LYS A 103 -4.26 -33.03 -32.87
C LYS A 103 -5.16 -34.02 -33.62
N VAL A 104 -6.44 -33.73 -33.76
CA VAL A 104 -7.41 -34.58 -34.47
C VAL A 104 -7.14 -34.59 -35.98
N GLU A 105 -6.87 -33.44 -36.59
CA GLU A 105 -6.51 -33.34 -38.01
C GLU A 105 -5.22 -34.10 -38.31
N ARG A 106 -4.21 -33.98 -37.44
CA ARG A 106 -2.95 -34.71 -37.55
C ARG A 106 -3.12 -36.22 -37.38
N ALA A 107 -3.95 -36.64 -36.42
CA ALA A 107 -4.29 -38.05 -36.21
C ALA A 107 -5.07 -38.63 -37.41
N ARG A 108 -6.02 -37.86 -37.98
CA ARG A 108 -6.73 -38.23 -39.21
C ARG A 108 -5.81 -38.31 -40.42
N ALA A 109 -4.78 -37.47 -40.48
CA ALA A 109 -3.76 -37.49 -41.53
C ALA A 109 -2.70 -38.60 -41.32
N GLY A 110 -2.78 -39.40 -40.26
CA GLY A 110 -1.83 -40.49 -39.99
C GLY A 110 -0.42 -40.04 -39.63
N LEU A 111 -0.22 -38.77 -39.28
CA LEU A 111 1.09 -38.22 -38.93
C LEU A 111 1.36 -38.39 -37.43
N ALA A 112 2.53 -38.91 -37.06
CA ALA A 112 2.93 -39.08 -35.67
C ALA A 112 2.88 -37.75 -34.90
N MET A 113 2.44 -37.82 -33.63
CA MET A 113 2.42 -36.67 -32.72
C MET A 113 3.85 -36.13 -32.58
N ALA A 114 4.03 -34.82 -32.73
CA ALA A 114 5.30 -34.19 -32.40
C ALA A 114 5.42 -34.17 -30.88
N ASP A 115 6.21 -35.10 -30.32
CA ASP A 115 6.68 -35.00 -28.94
C ASP A 115 7.48 -33.69 -28.83
N ARG A 116 6.96 -32.72 -28.06
CA ARG A 116 7.74 -31.56 -27.64
C ARG A 116 8.71 -32.05 -26.57
N ARG A 117 9.95 -32.26 -26.97
CA ARG A 117 11.08 -32.45 -26.07
C ARG A 117 11.58 -31.10 -25.56
#